data_AF-X1G163-F1
#
_entry.id   AF-X1G163-F1
#
_cell.length_a   1.000
_cell.length_b   1.000
_cell.length_c   1.000
_cell.angle_alpha   90.00
_cell.angle_beta   90.00
_cell.angle_gamma   90.00
#
_symmetry.space_group_name_H-M   'P 1'
#
loop_
_entity.id
_entity.type
_entity.pdbx_description
1 polymer ?
#
loop_
_entity_poly.entity_id
_entity_poly.type
_entity_poly.pdbx_seq_one_letter_code
_entity_poly.pdbx_strand_id
1 'polypeptide(L)'
;FVSKALKILVKSKEIKINYYEVERNKIKFYLPKEFDLNFEEDNKRYIFITSLYKKYREIATNQKNCGAVLEKIVQKAVLKTKYRCLGGPGKSTNRLVINGREIKGDIDLILFGKEKEILGVECKNKREWFNPHSKDIWEIIEKCVNNKALPVIIARKFTYGTRIIFKNLGILGFETHNQYFLPSLENEMKDIRHKDGLGFADIRFKDKPEKRYITFFDSIVKSQEESYRNKFFSYLDLLKEYSKQLSQEISHKERDRLFFELLREIGLIEKEEYDFDEYYDDRNSYF
;
A
#
# COMPACT_ATOMS: atom_id res chain seq x y z
N PHE A 1 4.64 3.11 12.07
CA PHE A 1 5.72 2.49 12.87
C PHE A 1 6.83 3.51 13.06
N VAL A 2 6.95 4.06 14.27
CA VAL A 2 8.15 4.79 14.69
C VAL A 2 9.14 3.71 15.12
N SER A 3 10.35 3.71 14.58
CA SER A 3 11.37 2.73 14.98
C SER A 3 11.52 2.71 16.51
N LYS A 4 11.68 1.54 17.12
CA LYS A 4 11.97 1.40 18.56
C LYS A 4 13.13 2.31 18.97
N ALA A 5 14.11 2.50 18.08
CA ALA A 5 15.21 3.44 18.25
C ALA A 5 14.73 4.90 18.41
N LEU A 6 13.87 5.40 17.53
CA LEU A 6 13.33 6.76 17.65
C LEU A 6 12.54 6.95 18.95
N LYS A 7 11.81 5.92 19.42
CA LYS A 7 11.12 5.98 20.72
C LYS A 7 12.12 6.10 21.88
N ILE A 8 13.21 5.33 21.84
CA ILE A 8 14.29 5.39 22.84
C ILE A 8 14.89 6.79 22.85
N LEU A 9 15.20 7.36 21.67
CA LEU A 9 15.78 8.70 21.55
C LEU A 9 14.83 9.81 22.04
N VAL A 10 13.52 9.68 21.82
CA VAL A 10 12.52 10.61 22.40
C VAL A 10 12.52 10.49 23.92
N LYS A 11 12.51 9.26 24.46
CA LYS A 11 12.55 9.03 25.93
C LYS A 11 13.84 9.54 26.56
N SER A 12 14.99 9.40 25.90
CA SER A 12 16.28 9.93 26.36
C SER A 12 16.43 11.45 26.14
N LYS A 13 15.44 12.10 25.52
CA LYS A 13 15.44 13.53 25.17
C LYS A 13 16.57 13.93 24.22
N GLU A 14 17.12 12.98 23.45
CA GLU A 14 18.11 13.24 22.40
C GLU A 14 17.46 13.81 21.13
N ILE A 15 16.17 13.53 20.94
CA ILE A 15 15.36 14.12 19.88
C ILE A 15 14.06 14.67 20.46
N LYS A 16 13.57 15.77 19.88
CA LYS A 16 12.24 16.32 20.15
C LYS A 16 11.31 16.08 18.96
N ILE A 17 10.02 15.93 19.25
CA ILE A 17 8.99 15.78 18.23
C ILE A 17 8.36 17.15 18.01
N ASN A 18 8.43 17.63 16.78
CA ASN A 18 7.63 18.76 16.35
C ASN A 18 6.49 18.29 15.44
N TYR A 19 5.34 18.93 15.54
CA TYR A 19 4.16 18.61 14.76
C TYR A 19 3.96 19.70 13.72
N TYR A 20 4.07 19.32 12.46
CA TYR A 20 3.71 20.20 11.35
C TYR A 20 2.33 19.80 10.84
N GLU A 21 1.39 20.72 10.93
CA GLU A 21 0.06 20.53 10.36
C GLU A 21 0.12 20.73 8.85
N VAL A 22 -0.13 19.65 8.10
CA VAL A 22 -0.44 19.74 6.67
C VAL A 22 -1.87 19.25 6.53
N GLU A 23 -2.79 20.20 6.36
CA GLU A 23 -4.23 19.93 6.25
C GLU A 23 -4.78 19.19 7.49
N ARG A 24 -5.54 18.09 7.29
CA ARG A 24 -6.12 17.27 8.36
C ARG A 24 -5.12 16.31 9.02
N ASN A 25 -3.86 16.26 8.56
CA ASN A 25 -2.85 15.33 9.05
C ASN A 25 -1.72 16.05 9.77
N LYS A 26 -1.45 15.66 11.02
CA LYS A 26 -0.28 16.09 11.79
C LYS A 26 0.92 15.23 11.40
N ILE A 27 1.89 15.81 10.71
CA ILE A 27 3.14 15.13 10.41
C ILE A 27 4.11 15.34 11.57
N LYS A 28 4.66 14.24 12.06
CA LYS A 28 5.70 14.25 13.10
C LYS A 28 7.06 14.46 12.44
N PHE A 29 7.75 15.53 12.82
CA PHE A 29 9.16 15.76 12.54
C PHE A 29 9.97 15.43 13.79
N TYR A 30 10.97 14.58 13.63
CA TYR A 30 11.93 14.26 14.68
C TYR A 30 13.14 15.17 14.48
N LEU A 31 13.36 16.06 15.43
CA LEU A 31 14.43 17.04 15.40
C LEU A 31 15.47 16.69 16.48
N PRO A 32 16.77 16.84 16.21
CA PRO A 32 17.78 16.77 17.26
C PRO A 32 17.46 17.72 18.42
N LYS A 33 17.88 17.39 19.64
CA LYS A 33 17.64 18.21 20.84
C LYS A 33 18.11 19.65 20.64
N GLU A 34 19.27 19.81 20.01
CA GLU A 34 19.97 21.06 19.73
C GLU A 34 19.32 21.90 18.62
N PHE A 35 18.42 21.32 17.80
CA PHE A 35 17.80 22.03 16.69
C PHE A 35 16.86 23.13 17.20
N ASP A 36 17.14 24.40 16.99
CA ASP A 36 16.38 25.52 17.57
C ASP A 36 15.57 26.26 16.51
N LEU A 37 14.24 26.27 16.64
CA LEU A 37 13.39 27.00 15.70
C LEU A 37 13.45 28.53 15.87
N ASN A 38 14.04 29.03 16.95
CA ASN A 38 14.32 30.46 17.09
C ASN A 38 15.63 30.85 16.39
N PHE A 39 16.48 29.87 16.05
CA PHE A 39 17.69 30.09 15.28
C PHE A 39 17.36 30.18 13.79
N GLU A 40 17.88 31.20 13.12
CA GLU A 40 17.44 31.57 11.77
C GLU A 40 17.69 30.46 10.74
N GLU A 41 18.87 29.84 10.79
CA GLU A 41 19.29 28.79 9.86
C GLU A 41 18.48 27.50 10.05
N ASP A 42 18.26 27.08 11.29
CA ASP A 42 17.45 25.91 11.63
C ASP A 42 15.99 26.12 11.22
N ASN A 43 15.44 27.32 11.47
CA ASN A 43 14.09 27.66 11.04
C ASN A 43 13.97 27.67 9.51
N LYS A 44 14.94 28.28 8.79
CA LYS A 44 14.99 28.21 7.31
C LYS A 44 15.03 26.78 6.81
N ARG A 45 15.84 25.92 7.45
CA ARG A 45 15.94 24.50 7.10
C ARG A 45 14.61 23.77 7.34
N TYR A 46 13.96 24.03 8.46
CA TYR A 46 12.66 23.46 8.80
C TYR A 46 11.57 23.86 7.80
N ILE A 47 11.46 25.15 7.48
CA ILE A 47 10.53 25.68 6.47
C ILE A 47 10.79 25.06 5.09
N PHE A 48 12.06 24.94 4.70
CA PHE A 48 12.43 24.32 3.43
C PHE A 48 11.96 22.86 3.36
N ILE A 49 12.30 22.03 4.35
CA ILE A 49 11.91 20.61 4.35
C ILE A 49 10.39 20.43 4.42
N THR A 50 9.70 21.21 5.26
CA THR A 50 8.24 21.11 5.40
C THR A 50 7.52 21.54 4.11
N SER A 51 7.99 22.59 3.44
CA SER A 51 7.44 23.05 2.16
C SER A 51 7.66 22.02 1.04
N LEU A 52 8.83 21.37 0.97
CA LEU A 52 9.07 20.26 0.05
C LEU A 52 8.14 19.08 0.32
N TYR A 53 7.89 18.75 1.59
CA TYR A 53 6.99 17.65 1.94
C TYR A 53 5.54 17.97 1.55
N LYS A 54 5.07 19.20 1.81
CA LYS A 54 3.75 19.67 1.38
C LYS A 54 3.60 19.56 -0.15
N LYS A 55 4.57 20.09 -0.89
CA LYS A 55 4.60 19.99 -2.36
C LYS A 55 4.59 18.53 -2.84
N TYR A 56 5.40 17.67 -2.22
CA TYR A 56 5.41 16.24 -2.52
C TYR A 56 4.02 15.62 -2.32
N ARG A 57 3.34 15.91 -1.19
CA ARG A 57 2.01 15.37 -0.90
C ARG A 57 0.99 15.80 -1.93
N GLU A 58 0.96 17.09 -2.27
CA GLU A 58 0.05 17.64 -3.29
C GLU A 58 0.22 16.93 -4.64
N ILE A 59 1.47 16.73 -5.07
CA ILE A 59 1.76 16.01 -6.32
C ILE A 59 1.38 14.52 -6.20
N ALA A 60 1.70 13.88 -5.07
CA ALA A 60 1.52 12.43 -4.88
C ALA A 60 0.06 12.02 -4.67
N THR A 61 -0.79 12.87 -4.10
CA THR A 61 -2.22 12.62 -3.93
C THR A 61 -3.01 12.84 -5.21
N ASN A 62 -2.46 13.57 -6.18
CA ASN A 62 -3.06 13.69 -7.50
C ASN A 62 -2.94 12.36 -8.28
N GLN A 63 -4.08 11.71 -8.52
CA GLN A 63 -4.14 10.40 -9.17
C GLN A 63 -3.46 10.39 -10.55
N LYS A 64 -3.59 11.47 -11.33
CA LYS A 64 -2.97 11.56 -12.67
C LYS A 64 -1.45 11.59 -12.59
N ASN A 65 -0.92 12.25 -11.57
CA ASN A 65 0.51 12.46 -11.38
C ASN A 65 1.23 11.23 -10.84
N CYS A 66 0.56 10.41 -10.03
CA CYS A 66 1.18 9.30 -9.31
C CYS A 66 0.45 7.96 -9.50
N GLY A 67 -0.77 7.80 -8.97
CA GLY A 67 -1.48 6.51 -8.97
C GLY A 67 -1.65 5.90 -10.36
N ALA A 68 -2.22 6.68 -11.29
CA ALA A 68 -2.47 6.29 -12.67
C ALA A 68 -1.18 5.94 -13.44
N VAL A 69 -0.01 6.44 -13.01
CA VAL A 69 1.26 6.15 -13.68
C VAL A 69 1.67 4.70 -13.43
N LEU A 70 1.54 4.21 -12.20
CA LEU A 70 1.82 2.80 -11.90
C LEU A 70 0.81 1.88 -12.60
N GLU A 71 -0.48 2.20 -12.56
CA GLU A 71 -1.50 1.47 -13.31
C GLU A 71 -1.16 1.37 -14.80
N LYS A 72 -0.72 2.46 -15.42
CA LYS A 72 -0.30 2.50 -16.84
C LYS A 72 0.90 1.60 -17.10
N ILE A 73 1.91 1.63 -16.23
CA ILE A 73 3.10 0.78 -16.32
C ILE A 73 2.70 -0.69 -16.25
N VAL A 74 1.87 -1.06 -15.27
CA VAL A 74 1.40 -2.44 -15.07
C VAL A 74 0.56 -2.90 -16.25
N GLN A 75 -0.40 -2.10 -16.71
CA GLN A 75 -1.21 -2.42 -17.89
C GLN A 75 -0.33 -2.67 -19.12
N LYS A 76 0.64 -1.78 -19.41
CA LYS A 76 1.58 -1.96 -20.53
C LYS A 76 2.44 -3.22 -20.37
N ALA A 77 2.74 -3.65 -19.14
CA ALA A 77 3.47 -4.90 -18.89
C ALA A 77 2.59 -6.11 -19.20
N VAL A 78 1.35 -6.12 -18.70
CA VAL A 78 0.36 -7.18 -18.94
C VAL A 78 0.08 -7.35 -20.42
N LEU A 79 -0.09 -6.25 -21.17
CA LEU A 79 -0.35 -6.29 -22.62
C LEU A 79 0.80 -6.90 -23.44
N LYS A 80 1.98 -7.10 -22.85
CA LYS A 80 3.10 -7.84 -23.45
C LYS A 80 3.11 -9.33 -23.11
N THR A 81 2.10 -9.80 -22.38
CA THR A 81 1.91 -11.20 -21.99
C THR A 81 0.70 -11.78 -22.71
N LYS A 82 0.34 -13.04 -22.39
CA LYS A 82 -0.84 -13.70 -22.97
C LYS A 82 -2.16 -13.33 -22.29
N TYR A 83 -2.15 -12.56 -21.19
CA TYR A 83 -3.36 -12.17 -20.48
C TYR A 83 -4.16 -11.15 -21.30
N ARG A 84 -5.46 -11.39 -21.44
CA ARG A 84 -6.40 -10.32 -21.84
C ARG A 84 -6.63 -9.41 -20.63
N CYS A 85 -6.63 -8.10 -20.86
CA CYS A 85 -6.76 -7.08 -19.82
C CYS A 85 -7.95 -6.16 -20.09
N LEU A 86 -8.76 -5.88 -19.07
CA LEU A 86 -9.74 -4.79 -19.02
C LEU A 86 -9.34 -3.79 -17.93
N GLY A 87 -9.92 -2.59 -17.96
CA GLY A 87 -9.61 -1.50 -17.03
C GLY A 87 -8.40 -0.65 -17.43
N GLY A 88 -7.78 -0.01 -16.45
CA GLY A 88 -6.58 0.80 -16.55
C GLY A 88 -6.80 2.28 -16.25
N PRO A 89 -5.77 3.11 -16.45
CA PRO A 89 -5.79 4.53 -16.05
C PRO A 89 -7.02 5.27 -16.56
N GLY A 90 -7.85 5.77 -15.63
CA GLY A 90 -9.06 6.52 -15.95
C GLY A 90 -10.21 5.70 -16.54
N LYS A 91 -10.12 4.37 -16.54
CA LYS A 91 -11.18 3.46 -17.00
C LYS A 91 -11.75 2.69 -15.82
N SER A 92 -12.98 3.02 -15.45
CA SER A 92 -13.69 2.26 -14.42
C SER A 92 -14.03 0.85 -14.93
N THR A 93 -13.80 -0.15 -14.09
CA THR A 93 -14.26 -1.52 -14.33
C THR A 93 -15.57 -1.85 -13.61
N ASN A 94 -16.06 -0.92 -12.79
CA ASN A 94 -17.33 -1.07 -12.09
C ASN A 94 -18.47 -1.24 -13.10
N ARG A 95 -19.40 -2.16 -12.82
CA ARG A 95 -20.56 -2.51 -13.65
C ARG A 95 -20.25 -3.14 -15.01
N LEU A 96 -19.00 -3.51 -15.28
CA LEU A 96 -18.70 -4.32 -16.47
C LEU A 96 -19.38 -5.68 -16.36
N VAL A 97 -20.00 -6.16 -17.45
CA VAL A 97 -20.59 -7.50 -17.49
C VAL A 97 -19.59 -8.47 -18.10
N ILE A 98 -19.11 -9.41 -17.30
CA ILE A 98 -18.14 -10.44 -17.68
C ILE A 98 -18.76 -11.80 -17.43
N ASN A 99 -18.91 -12.62 -18.48
CA ASN A 99 -19.54 -13.95 -18.40
C ASN A 99 -20.93 -13.92 -17.71
N GLY A 100 -21.73 -12.90 -18.00
CA GLY A 100 -23.07 -12.73 -17.41
C GLY A 100 -23.08 -12.27 -15.94
N ARG A 101 -21.93 -11.93 -15.37
CA ARG A 101 -21.82 -11.35 -14.02
C ARG A 101 -21.38 -9.90 -14.10
N GLU A 102 -22.08 -9.04 -13.38
CA GLU A 102 -21.68 -7.66 -13.19
C GLU A 102 -20.53 -7.56 -12.19
N ILE A 103 -19.48 -6.84 -12.56
CA ILE A 103 -18.36 -6.53 -11.68
C ILE A 103 -18.79 -5.49 -10.65
N LYS A 104 -18.57 -5.80 -9.38
CA LYS A 104 -18.88 -4.94 -8.23
C LYS A 104 -17.65 -4.21 -7.72
N GLY A 105 -17.70 -2.88 -7.73
CA GLY A 105 -16.58 -2.04 -7.33
C GLY A 105 -15.56 -1.88 -8.45
N ASP A 106 -14.67 -0.92 -8.28
CA ASP A 106 -13.68 -0.58 -9.31
C ASP A 106 -12.35 -1.27 -9.03
N ILE A 107 -12.00 -2.25 -9.84
CA ILE A 107 -10.69 -2.93 -9.84
C ILE A 107 -9.83 -2.29 -10.94
N ASP A 108 -8.59 -1.87 -10.62
CA ASP A 108 -7.75 -1.15 -11.58
C ASP A 108 -7.56 -1.92 -12.90
N LEU A 109 -7.23 -3.22 -12.83
CA LEU A 109 -7.16 -4.09 -14.00
C LEU A 109 -7.82 -5.45 -13.73
N ILE A 110 -8.60 -5.92 -14.69
CA ILE A 110 -9.17 -7.27 -14.67
C ILE A 110 -8.46 -8.10 -15.73
N LEU A 111 -7.80 -9.17 -15.29
CA LEU A 111 -7.10 -10.09 -16.19
C LEU A 111 -7.89 -11.39 -16.33
N PHE A 112 -7.87 -11.94 -17.54
CA PHE A 112 -8.42 -13.27 -17.81
C PHE A 112 -7.28 -14.27 -17.85
N GLY A 113 -7.24 -15.12 -16.82
CA GLY A 113 -6.32 -16.24 -16.72
C GLY A 113 -6.72 -17.42 -17.57
N LYS A 114 -6.24 -18.60 -17.18
CA LYS A 114 -6.66 -19.86 -17.81
C LYS A 114 -8.16 -20.05 -17.58
N GLU A 115 -8.84 -20.74 -18.49
CA GLU A 115 -10.23 -21.21 -18.30
C GLU A 115 -11.27 -20.13 -17.89
N LYS A 116 -11.08 -18.88 -18.35
CA LYS A 116 -11.95 -17.72 -18.03
C LYS A 116 -11.92 -17.30 -16.56
N GLU A 117 -10.93 -17.74 -15.80
CA GLU A 117 -10.73 -17.29 -14.43
C GLU A 117 -10.33 -15.82 -14.37
N ILE A 118 -10.77 -15.12 -13.33
CA ILE A 118 -10.52 -13.69 -13.17
C ILE A 118 -9.40 -13.47 -12.16
N LEU A 119 -8.48 -12.56 -12.50
CA LEU A 119 -7.52 -11.97 -11.56
C LEU A 119 -7.86 -10.49 -11.42
N GLY A 120 -7.96 -10.01 -10.18
CA GLY A 120 -8.16 -8.61 -9.86
C GLY A 120 -6.83 -7.97 -9.50
N VAL A 121 -6.32 -7.09 -10.35
CA VAL A 121 -5.03 -6.41 -10.13
C VAL A 121 -5.27 -5.02 -9.59
N GLU A 122 -4.61 -4.69 -8.48
CA GLU A 122 -4.70 -3.38 -7.82
C GLU A 122 -3.30 -2.79 -7.64
N CYS A 123 -3.14 -1.54 -8.05
CA CYS A 123 -1.88 -0.81 -8.12
C CYS A 123 -1.87 0.31 -7.08
N LYS A 124 -0.95 0.24 -6.12
CA LYS A 124 -0.86 1.21 -5.03
C LYS A 124 0.50 1.88 -5.02
N ASN A 125 0.55 3.06 -5.62
CA ASN A 125 1.77 3.84 -5.82
C ASN A 125 2.05 4.83 -4.67
N LYS A 126 1.81 4.41 -3.41
CA LYS A 126 2.01 5.24 -2.23
C LYS A 126 3.36 5.00 -1.56
N ARG A 127 3.85 5.98 -0.80
CA ARG A 127 5.16 5.91 -0.11
C ARG A 127 5.08 5.22 1.25
N GLU A 128 3.90 5.15 1.82
CA GLU A 128 3.63 4.41 3.03
C GLU A 128 3.76 2.91 2.74
N TRP A 129 4.26 2.17 3.73
CA TRP A 129 4.30 0.72 3.63
C TRP A 129 2.88 0.17 3.72
N PHE A 130 2.58 -0.81 2.88
CA PHE A 130 1.35 -1.59 3.02
C PHE A 130 1.47 -2.49 4.26
N ASN A 131 0.58 -2.28 5.22
CA ASN A 131 0.46 -3.06 6.46
C ASN A 131 -0.72 -4.03 6.33
N PRO A 132 -0.66 -5.24 6.93
CA PRO A 132 -1.65 -6.28 6.69
C PRO A 132 -3.05 -5.91 7.22
N HIS A 133 -3.13 -5.12 8.29
CA HIS A 133 -4.39 -4.57 8.81
C HIS A 133 -4.76 -3.22 8.18
N SER A 134 -4.13 -2.78 7.08
CA SER A 134 -4.50 -1.48 6.49
C SER A 134 -5.81 -1.57 5.71
N LYS A 135 -6.66 -0.53 5.84
CA LYS A 135 -7.95 -0.42 5.15
C LYS A 135 -7.83 -0.72 3.65
N ASP A 136 -6.85 -0.12 2.97
CA ASP A 136 -6.61 -0.30 1.53
C ASP A 136 -6.44 -1.78 1.12
N ILE A 137 -5.79 -2.63 1.95
CA ILE A 137 -5.66 -4.05 1.64
C ILE A 137 -7.02 -4.73 1.66
N TRP A 138 -7.82 -4.42 2.68
CA TRP A 138 -9.12 -5.05 2.89
C TRP A 138 -10.18 -4.57 1.90
N GLU A 139 -10.11 -3.31 1.45
CA GLU A 139 -10.89 -2.81 0.30
C GLU A 139 -10.56 -3.60 -0.98
N ILE A 140 -9.28 -3.89 -1.24
CA ILE A 140 -8.87 -4.70 -2.41
C ILE A 140 -9.38 -6.13 -2.28
N ILE A 141 -9.21 -6.75 -1.11
CA ILE A 141 -9.67 -8.12 -0.86
C ILE A 141 -11.19 -8.19 -1.02
N GLU A 142 -11.94 -7.23 -0.47
CA GLU A 142 -13.40 -7.18 -0.59
C GLU A 142 -13.86 -7.10 -2.05
N LYS A 143 -13.24 -6.24 -2.86
CA LYS A 143 -13.51 -6.19 -4.31
C LYS A 143 -13.26 -7.54 -4.96
N CYS A 144 -12.16 -8.22 -4.64
CA CYS A 144 -11.82 -9.51 -5.24
C CYS A 144 -12.77 -10.63 -4.80
N VAL A 145 -13.15 -10.67 -3.52
CA VAL A 145 -14.14 -11.61 -2.98
C VAL A 145 -15.49 -11.42 -3.68
N ASN A 146 -15.98 -10.18 -3.78
CA ASN A 146 -17.25 -9.85 -4.43
C ASN A 146 -17.31 -10.27 -5.90
N ASN A 147 -16.16 -10.30 -6.58
CA ASN A 147 -16.05 -10.64 -7.99
C ASN A 147 -15.53 -12.06 -8.25
N LYS A 148 -15.29 -12.87 -7.20
CA LYS A 148 -14.63 -14.18 -7.31
C LYS A 148 -13.35 -14.09 -8.17
N ALA A 149 -12.53 -13.10 -7.85
CA ALA A 149 -11.25 -12.85 -8.52
C ALA A 149 -10.08 -13.21 -7.59
N LEU A 150 -9.01 -13.76 -8.16
CA LEU A 150 -7.74 -13.92 -7.44
C LEU A 150 -7.07 -12.54 -7.29
N PRO A 151 -6.81 -12.03 -6.07
CA PRO A 151 -6.16 -10.74 -5.89
C PRO A 151 -4.68 -10.76 -6.28
N VAL A 152 -4.28 -9.75 -7.05
CA VAL A 152 -2.90 -9.42 -7.40
C VAL A 152 -2.60 -7.99 -6.98
N ILE A 153 -1.81 -7.79 -5.94
CA ILE A 153 -1.55 -6.47 -5.37
C ILE A 153 -0.14 -6.02 -5.73
N ILE A 154 -0.05 -4.88 -6.40
CA ILE A 154 1.21 -4.25 -6.81
C ILE A 154 1.40 -2.98 -6.00
N ALA A 155 2.42 -2.93 -5.15
CA ALA A 155 2.68 -1.77 -4.32
C ALA A 155 4.16 -1.43 -4.25
N ARG A 156 4.50 -0.25 -3.71
CA ARG A 156 5.91 0.12 -3.54
C ARG A 156 6.65 -0.78 -2.57
N LYS A 157 6.10 -0.95 -1.36
CA LYS A 157 6.67 -1.78 -0.29
C LYS A 157 5.58 -2.42 0.56
N PHE A 158 5.81 -3.67 0.94
CA PHE A 158 5.05 -4.43 1.91
C PHE A 158 5.84 -4.56 3.22
N THR A 159 5.13 -4.57 4.35
CA THR A 159 5.73 -5.07 5.59
C THR A 159 5.97 -6.56 5.51
N TYR A 160 6.84 -7.07 6.39
CA TYR A 160 7.04 -8.52 6.55
C TYR A 160 5.72 -9.24 6.86
N GLY A 161 4.93 -8.70 7.78
CA GLY A 161 3.60 -9.23 8.10
C GLY A 161 2.68 -9.32 6.89
N THR A 162 2.64 -8.27 6.04
CA THR A 162 1.86 -8.32 4.79
C THR A 162 2.27 -9.46 3.87
N ARG A 163 3.57 -9.73 3.71
CA ARG A 163 4.04 -10.86 2.88
C ARG A 163 3.60 -12.21 3.45
N ILE A 164 3.67 -12.39 4.78
CA ILE A 164 3.18 -13.60 5.44
C ILE A 164 1.69 -13.79 5.18
N ILE A 165 0.89 -12.74 5.39
CA ILE A 165 -0.57 -12.81 5.20
C ILE A 165 -0.91 -13.12 3.75
N PHE A 166 -0.24 -12.49 2.79
CA PHE A 166 -0.48 -12.75 1.38
C PHE A 166 -0.20 -14.21 1.01
N LYS A 167 0.93 -14.76 1.48
CA LYS A 167 1.25 -16.18 1.29
C LYS A 167 0.22 -17.11 1.93
N ASN A 168 -0.32 -16.75 3.09
CA ASN A 168 -1.28 -17.59 3.81
C ASN A 168 -2.71 -17.49 3.28
N LEU A 169 -3.11 -16.34 2.76
CA LEU A 169 -4.44 -16.15 2.17
C LEU A 169 -4.49 -16.39 0.67
N GLY A 170 -3.39 -16.78 0.02
CA GLY A 170 -3.38 -17.00 -1.44
C GLY A 170 -3.46 -15.70 -2.26
N ILE A 171 -2.87 -14.61 -1.75
CA ILE A 171 -2.82 -13.31 -2.44
C ILE A 171 -1.45 -13.15 -3.13
N LEU A 172 -1.45 -12.77 -4.40
CA LEU A 172 -0.20 -12.51 -5.13
C LEU A 172 0.24 -11.05 -4.89
N GLY A 173 1.46 -10.87 -4.36
CA GLY A 173 2.04 -9.54 -4.11
C GLY A 173 3.26 -9.26 -4.97
N PHE A 174 3.39 -8.04 -5.47
CA PHE A 174 4.61 -7.55 -6.14
C PHE A 174 5.06 -6.18 -5.60
N GLU A 175 6.32 -6.10 -5.18
CA GLU A 175 6.94 -4.86 -4.72
C GLU A 175 7.70 -4.17 -5.84
N THR A 176 7.33 -2.92 -6.13
CA THR A 176 8.05 -2.14 -7.12
C THR A 176 9.33 -1.52 -6.55
N HIS A 177 9.42 -1.30 -5.23
CA HIS A 177 10.48 -0.54 -4.57
C HIS A 177 10.69 0.90 -5.07
N ASN A 178 9.91 1.35 -6.05
CA ASN A 178 9.98 2.68 -6.67
C ASN A 178 8.60 3.33 -6.63
N GLN A 179 8.56 4.65 -6.44
CA GLN A 179 7.33 5.43 -6.62
C GLN A 179 7.36 6.10 -7.99
N TYR A 180 6.33 5.86 -8.81
CA TYR A 180 6.31 6.35 -10.18
C TYR A 180 5.52 7.65 -10.30
N PHE A 181 6.03 8.57 -11.10
CA PHE A 181 5.40 9.86 -11.39
C PHE A 181 5.44 10.16 -12.89
N LEU A 182 4.57 11.07 -13.32
CA LEU A 182 4.56 11.52 -14.72
C LEU A 182 5.94 12.09 -15.12
N PRO A 183 6.44 11.77 -16.33
CA PRO A 183 7.73 12.27 -16.81
C PRO A 183 7.91 13.79 -16.72
N SER A 184 6.83 14.54 -16.95
CA SER A 184 6.84 16.02 -16.93
C SER A 184 7.14 16.63 -15.55
N LEU A 185 7.04 15.85 -14.47
CA LEU A 185 7.23 16.33 -13.10
C LEU A 185 8.70 16.25 -12.64
N GLU A 186 9.62 15.78 -13.49
CA GLU A 186 11.00 15.53 -13.08
C GLU A 186 11.70 16.78 -12.54
N ASN A 187 11.61 17.89 -13.28
CA ASN A 187 12.22 19.15 -12.87
C ASN A 187 11.56 19.71 -11.60
N GLU A 188 10.23 19.60 -11.52
CA GLU A 188 9.45 20.12 -10.39
C GLU A 188 9.78 19.40 -9.06
N MET A 189 10.16 18.12 -9.14
CA MET A 189 10.45 17.25 -8.00
C MET A 189 11.95 17.02 -7.78
N LYS A 190 12.83 17.82 -8.40
CA LYS A 190 14.29 17.71 -8.26
C LYS A 190 14.72 17.79 -6.79
N ASP A 191 14.26 18.81 -6.07
CA ASP A 191 14.64 19.04 -4.67
C ASP A 191 14.05 18.00 -3.72
N ILE A 192 12.86 17.47 -4.03
CA ILE A 192 12.25 16.35 -3.29
C ILE A 192 13.15 15.10 -3.34
N ARG A 193 13.78 14.84 -4.48
CA ARG A 193 14.69 13.69 -4.64
C ARG A 193 16.08 13.93 -4.07
N HIS A 194 16.50 15.19 -4.02
CA HIS A 194 17.86 15.54 -3.62
C HIS A 194 18.15 15.10 -2.18
N LYS A 195 19.38 14.67 -1.91
CA LYS A 195 19.81 14.23 -0.56
C LYS A 195 19.68 15.34 0.48
N ASP A 196 19.90 16.59 0.05
CA ASP A 196 19.73 17.76 0.91
C ASP A 196 18.27 18.22 0.98
N GLY A 197 17.34 17.61 0.23
CA GLY A 197 15.91 17.81 0.39
C GLY A 197 15.29 16.68 1.19
N LEU A 198 14.30 15.98 0.60
CA LEU A 198 13.67 14.83 1.27
C LEU A 198 14.41 13.50 1.04
N GLY A 199 15.39 13.47 0.13
CA GLY A 199 16.19 12.27 -0.15
C GLY A 199 15.37 11.11 -0.73
N PHE A 200 14.26 11.40 -1.43
CA PHE A 200 13.39 10.36 -2.00
C PHE A 200 13.99 9.74 -3.27
N ALA A 201 15.12 9.05 -3.10
CA ALA A 201 15.92 8.47 -4.18
C ALA A 201 15.19 7.35 -4.94
N ASP A 202 14.06 6.85 -4.45
CA ASP A 202 13.21 5.82 -5.05
C ASP A 202 12.12 6.37 -5.99
N ILE A 203 12.03 7.69 -6.18
CA ILE A 203 11.12 8.32 -7.14
C ILE A 203 11.62 8.13 -8.58
N ARG A 204 10.71 7.79 -9.50
CA ARG A 204 10.99 7.56 -10.93
C ARG A 204 9.99 8.31 -11.81
N PHE A 205 10.48 9.03 -12.82
CA PHE A 205 9.69 9.79 -13.79
C PHE A 205 9.59 9.06 -15.12
N LYS A 206 8.88 7.92 -15.13
CA LYS A 206 8.73 7.09 -16.33
C LYS A 206 7.39 6.39 -16.34
N ASP A 207 6.89 6.10 -17.54
CA ASP A 207 5.60 5.46 -17.76
C ASP A 207 5.70 4.17 -18.60
N LYS A 208 6.92 3.65 -18.79
CA LYS A 208 7.22 2.43 -19.55
C LYS A 208 7.46 1.24 -18.60
N PRO A 209 6.96 0.04 -18.94
CA PRO A 209 7.16 -1.16 -18.12
C PRO A 209 8.62 -1.63 -18.14
N GLU A 210 9.14 -1.96 -16.95
CA GLU A 210 10.42 -2.66 -16.81
C GLU A 210 10.24 -4.18 -17.02
N LYS A 211 11.32 -4.88 -17.40
CA LYS A 211 11.29 -6.33 -17.68
C LYS A 211 10.72 -7.14 -16.52
N ARG A 212 11.01 -6.76 -15.27
CA ARG A 212 10.51 -7.44 -14.07
C ARG A 212 8.98 -7.48 -13.96
N TYR A 213 8.26 -6.47 -14.45
CA TYR A 213 6.79 -6.50 -14.45
C TYR A 213 6.29 -7.55 -15.45
N ILE A 214 6.91 -7.60 -16.63
CA ILE A 214 6.57 -8.58 -17.67
C ILE A 214 6.85 -9.99 -17.14
N THR A 215 8.04 -10.21 -16.55
CA THR A 215 8.42 -11.49 -15.93
C THR A 215 7.51 -11.89 -14.78
N PHE A 216 7.06 -10.93 -13.95
CA PHE A 216 6.12 -11.22 -12.88
C PHE A 216 4.82 -11.84 -13.42
N PHE A 217 4.20 -11.23 -14.45
CA PHE A 217 2.97 -11.78 -15.01
C PHE A 217 3.20 -13.03 -15.86
N ASP A 218 4.19 -13.03 -16.76
CA ASP A 218 4.39 -14.12 -17.71
C ASP A 218 4.97 -15.40 -17.08
N SER A 219 5.71 -15.26 -15.97
CA SER A 219 6.34 -16.38 -15.28
C SER A 219 5.72 -16.63 -13.91
N ILE A 220 5.78 -15.66 -13.00
CA ILE A 220 5.42 -15.88 -11.58
C ILE A 220 3.91 -16.09 -11.44
N VAL A 221 3.10 -15.11 -11.82
CA VAL A 221 1.62 -15.18 -11.72
C VAL A 221 1.14 -16.43 -12.44
N LYS A 222 1.55 -16.63 -13.69
CA LYS A 222 1.16 -17.79 -14.50
C LYS A 222 1.49 -19.14 -13.85
N SER A 223 2.63 -19.26 -13.16
CA SER A 223 3.04 -20.51 -12.49
C SER A 223 2.35 -20.74 -11.15
N GLN A 224 1.93 -19.67 -10.46
CA GLN A 224 1.38 -19.73 -9.11
C GLN A 224 -0.15 -19.58 -9.07
N GLU A 225 -0.78 -19.17 -10.18
CA GLU A 225 -2.19 -18.79 -10.27
C GLU A 225 -3.11 -19.84 -9.65
N GLU A 226 -2.98 -21.10 -10.05
CA GLU A 226 -3.83 -22.19 -9.59
C GLU A 226 -3.68 -22.45 -8.08
N SER A 227 -2.45 -22.56 -7.58
CA SER A 227 -2.19 -22.81 -6.16
C SER A 227 -2.68 -21.66 -5.28
N TYR A 228 -2.40 -20.42 -5.67
CA TYR A 228 -2.84 -19.24 -4.93
C TYR A 228 -4.36 -19.07 -5.00
N ARG A 229 -4.99 -19.37 -6.14
CA ARG A 229 -6.44 -19.40 -6.28
C ARG A 229 -7.07 -20.41 -5.34
N ASN A 230 -6.65 -21.67 -5.39
CA ASN A 230 -7.21 -22.71 -4.52
C ASN A 230 -7.12 -22.30 -3.04
N LYS A 231 -6.00 -21.71 -2.64
CA LYS A 231 -5.82 -21.19 -1.28
C LYS A 231 -6.69 -19.98 -0.96
N PHE A 232 -6.81 -19.00 -1.85
CA PHE A 232 -7.67 -17.83 -1.62
C PHE A 232 -9.13 -18.23 -1.51
N PHE A 233 -9.58 -19.14 -2.38
CA PHE A 233 -10.96 -19.61 -2.41
C PHE A 233 -11.28 -20.56 -1.26
N SER A 234 -10.32 -21.27 -0.67
CA SER A 234 -10.55 -22.05 0.55
C SER A 234 -10.89 -21.18 1.77
N TYR A 235 -10.55 -19.89 1.73
CA TYR A 235 -10.92 -18.91 2.76
C TYR A 235 -12.05 -17.97 2.32
N LEU A 236 -12.75 -18.23 1.21
CA LEU A 236 -13.66 -17.25 0.61
C LEU A 236 -14.76 -16.77 1.57
N ASP A 237 -15.37 -17.69 2.32
CA ASP A 237 -16.46 -17.36 3.25
C ASP A 237 -15.94 -16.51 4.42
N LEU A 238 -14.80 -16.90 4.99
CA LEU A 238 -14.10 -16.15 6.04
C LEU A 238 -13.71 -14.75 5.55
N LEU A 239 -13.10 -14.65 4.38
CA LEU A 239 -12.66 -13.38 3.80
C LEU A 239 -13.82 -12.46 3.49
N LYS A 240 -14.99 -12.99 3.09
CA LYS A 240 -16.20 -12.20 2.83
C LYS A 240 -16.67 -11.45 4.06
N GLU A 241 -16.57 -12.07 5.24
CA GLU A 241 -16.92 -11.43 6.50
C GLU A 241 -15.87 -10.38 6.89
N TYR A 242 -14.61 -10.79 7.01
CA TYR A 242 -13.55 -9.91 7.51
C TYR A 242 -13.25 -8.76 6.56
N SER A 243 -13.29 -8.97 5.25
CA SER A 243 -13.04 -7.89 4.29
C SER A 243 -14.08 -6.79 4.39
N LYS A 244 -15.34 -7.14 4.60
CA LYS A 244 -16.45 -6.17 4.76
C LYS A 244 -16.31 -5.34 6.04
N GLN A 245 -15.77 -5.91 7.12
CA GLN A 245 -15.57 -5.19 8.38
C GLN A 245 -14.29 -4.35 8.34
N LEU A 246 -13.18 -4.94 7.90
CA LEU A 246 -11.86 -4.30 7.89
C LEU A 246 -11.72 -3.20 6.81
N SER A 247 -12.55 -3.22 5.77
CA SER A 247 -12.63 -2.15 4.77
C SER A 247 -13.41 -0.91 5.24
N GLN A 248 -14.08 -0.96 6.40
CA GLN A 248 -14.83 0.18 6.92
C GLN A 248 -13.93 1.21 7.62
N GLU A 249 -14.50 2.40 7.81
CA GLU A 249 -13.91 3.44 8.66
C GLU A 249 -14.17 3.10 10.13
N ILE A 250 -13.29 2.26 10.67
CA ILE A 250 -13.27 1.84 12.08
C ILE A 250 -12.01 2.35 12.78
N SER A 251 -12.04 2.35 14.11
CA SER A 251 -10.89 2.76 14.92
C SER A 251 -9.68 1.84 14.68
N HIS A 252 -8.47 2.34 14.92
CA HIS A 252 -7.26 1.52 14.84
C HIS A 252 -7.28 0.33 15.82
N LYS A 253 -7.85 0.52 17.02
CA LYS A 253 -8.00 -0.56 18.01
C LYS A 253 -8.89 -1.66 17.47
N GLU A 254 -10.05 -1.30 16.94
CA GLU A 254 -11.00 -2.27 16.41
C GLU A 254 -10.44 -3.01 15.18
N ARG A 255 -9.73 -2.29 14.30
CA ARG A 255 -9.10 -2.91 13.14
C ARG A 255 -8.02 -3.91 13.51
N ASP A 256 -7.18 -3.57 14.50
CA ASP A 256 -6.17 -4.51 14.99
C ASP A 256 -6.84 -5.73 15.65
N ARG A 257 -7.91 -5.54 16.45
CA ARG A 257 -8.68 -6.64 17.08
C ARG A 257 -9.18 -7.64 16.03
N LEU A 258 -9.96 -7.16 15.06
CA LEU A 258 -10.51 -7.98 13.97
C LEU A 258 -9.40 -8.66 13.15
N PHE A 259 -8.29 -7.96 12.91
CA PHE A 259 -7.17 -8.55 12.19
C PHE A 259 -6.54 -9.71 12.98
N PHE A 260 -6.35 -9.59 14.29
CA PHE A 260 -5.82 -10.67 15.13
C PHE A 260 -6.80 -11.85 15.26
N GLU A 261 -8.12 -11.59 15.30
CA GLU A 261 -9.14 -12.65 15.25
C GLU A 261 -9.03 -13.46 13.97
N LEU A 262 -8.92 -12.79 12.82
CA LEU A 262 -8.65 -13.46 11.56
C LEU A 262 -7.37 -14.31 11.64
N LEU A 263 -6.28 -13.80 12.21
CA LEU A 263 -5.01 -14.55 12.32
C LEU A 263 -5.18 -15.85 13.10
N ARG A 264 -6.00 -15.85 14.15
CA ARG A 264 -6.35 -17.06 14.92
C ARG A 264 -7.16 -18.03 14.07
N GLU A 265 -8.15 -17.54 13.33
CA GLU A 265 -9.02 -18.38 12.50
C GLU A 265 -8.26 -19.04 11.33
N ILE A 266 -7.24 -18.38 10.78
CA ILE A 266 -6.36 -18.98 9.77
C ILE A 266 -5.17 -19.75 10.36
N GLY A 267 -5.10 -19.89 11.69
CA GLY A 267 -4.09 -20.70 12.39
C GLY A 267 -2.68 -20.12 12.35
N LEU A 268 -2.53 -18.80 12.25
CA LEU A 268 -1.21 -18.14 12.25
C LEU A 268 -0.73 -17.70 13.63
N ILE A 269 -1.63 -17.60 14.60
CA ILE A 269 -1.31 -17.33 16.00
C ILE A 269 -2.20 -18.21 16.89
N GLU A 270 -1.68 -18.62 18.03
CA GLU A 270 -2.45 -19.39 19.01
C GLU A 270 -3.41 -18.48 19.81
N LYS A 271 -4.47 -19.08 20.38
CA LYS A 271 -5.45 -18.32 21.18
C LYS A 271 -4.83 -17.72 22.46
N GLU A 272 -3.79 -18.36 23.00
CA GLU A 272 -3.23 -18.04 24.31
C GLU A 272 -2.05 -17.06 24.26
N GLU A 273 -1.41 -16.86 23.09
CA GLU A 273 -0.18 -16.06 22.97
C GLU A 273 -0.38 -14.54 22.89
N TYR A 274 -1.61 -14.04 22.80
CA TYR A 274 -1.84 -12.63 22.48
C TYR A 274 -3.01 -12.03 23.26
N ASP A 275 -2.70 -11.40 24.40
CA ASP A 275 -3.62 -10.45 25.05
C ASP A 275 -3.62 -9.14 24.26
N PHE A 276 -4.74 -8.91 23.57
CA PHE A 276 -4.91 -7.74 22.71
C PHE A 276 -4.93 -6.43 23.52
N ASP A 277 -5.49 -6.46 24.73
CA ASP A 277 -5.62 -5.27 25.56
C ASP A 277 -4.27 -4.90 26.16
N GLU A 278 -3.48 -5.88 26.62
CA GLU A 278 -2.10 -5.65 27.08
C GLU A 278 -1.21 -5.04 25.98
N TYR A 279 -1.31 -5.56 24.75
CA TYR A 279 -0.56 -5.06 23.60
C TYR A 279 -0.97 -3.63 23.19
N TYR A 280 -2.23 -3.26 23.34
CA TYR A 280 -2.73 -1.95 22.97
C TYR A 280 -2.43 -0.89 24.05
N ASP A 281 -2.46 -1.27 25.33
CA ASP A 281 -2.03 -0.40 26.43
C ASP A 281 -0.53 -0.11 26.36
N ASP A 282 0.30 -1.06 25.93
CA ASP A 282 1.73 -0.82 25.69
C ASP A 282 2.00 0.10 24.49
N ARG A 283 1.06 0.21 23.56
CA ARG A 283 1.11 1.23 22.51
C ARG A 283 0.65 2.58 23.04
N ASN A 284 -0.48 2.65 23.75
CA ASN A 284 -1.15 3.89 24.17
C ASN A 284 -0.56 4.56 25.41
N SER A 285 0.04 3.82 26.34
CA SER A 285 0.70 4.37 27.55
C SER A 285 1.93 5.23 27.26
N TYR A 286 2.32 5.32 25.99
CA TYR A 286 3.45 6.13 25.51
C TYR A 286 3.07 7.06 24.34
N PHE A 287 1.78 7.35 24.13
CA PHE A 287 1.27 8.31 23.15
C PHE A 287 0.68 9.58 23.77
#